data_AF-T1H232-F1
#
_entry.id   AF-T1H232-F1
#
_cell.length_a   1.000
_cell.length_b   1.000
_cell.length_c   1.000
_cell.angle_alpha   90.00
_cell.angle_beta   90.00
_cell.angle_gamma   90.00
#
_symmetry.space_group_name_H-M   'P 1'
#
loop_
_entity.id
_entity.type
_entity.pdbx_description
1 polymer ?
#
loop_
_entity_poly.entity_id
_entity_poly.type
_entity_poly.pdbx_seq_one_letter_code
_entity_poly.pdbx_strand_id
1 'polypeptide(L)'
;MILGGILFVLKDKGWIKDQATEGLRAFIIHYREDPDQQNLIDWIQEDWLQCCGIEGPKDWDSNNYFNCSSVTIGSREACGVPFSCCKRRPHEIIKNKQCGYDVRKEGSVSIAQFEQQNNNKIKLEALKVYYQNKIVRTENENQSRFLDLGI
;
A
#
# COMPACT_ATOMS: atom_id res chain seq x y z
N MET A 1 -7.54 7.25 -36.77
CA MET A 1 -8.09 6.55 -35.60
C MET A 1 -7.09 5.61 -34.90
N ILE A 2 -6.18 4.92 -35.60
CA ILE A 2 -5.26 3.94 -34.96
C ILE A 2 -4.23 4.60 -34.03
N LEU A 3 -3.70 5.79 -34.37
CA LEU A 3 -2.76 6.53 -33.50
C LEU A 3 -3.41 7.07 -32.22
N GLY A 4 -4.69 7.45 -32.28
CA GLY A 4 -5.44 7.95 -31.12
C GLY A 4 -5.73 6.86 -30.10
N GLY A 5 -6.05 5.64 -30.57
CA GLY A 5 -6.25 4.47 -29.70
C GLY A 5 -4.96 4.03 -29.00
N ILE A 6 -3.83 4.05 -29.70
CA ILE A 6 -2.52 3.73 -29.10
C ILE A 6 -2.13 4.78 -28.05
N LEU A 7 -2.37 6.07 -28.31
CA LEU A 7 -2.05 7.14 -27.37
C LEU A 7 -2.95 7.14 -26.12
N PHE A 8 -4.23 6.81 -26.28
CA PHE A 8 -5.19 6.65 -25.17
C PHE A 8 -4.74 5.51 -24.23
N VAL A 9 -4.49 4.32 -24.79
CA VAL A 9 -4.03 3.15 -24.03
C VAL A 9 -2.66 3.36 -23.33
N LEU A 10 -1.78 4.22 -23.87
CA LEU A 10 -0.51 4.57 -23.22
C LEU A 10 -0.69 5.61 -22.10
N LYS A 11 -1.65 6.54 -22.22
CA LYS A 11 -1.97 7.55 -21.20
C LYS A 11 -2.63 6.93 -19.96
N ASP A 12 -3.41 5.86 -20.14
CA ASP A 12 -4.15 5.22 -19.04
C ASP A 12 -3.29 4.30 -18.16
N LYS A 13 -2.19 3.75 -18.70
CA LYS A 13 -1.32 2.82 -17.96
C LYS A 13 -0.53 3.48 -16.83
N GLY A 14 -0.22 4.77 -16.94
CA GLY A 14 0.47 5.54 -15.90
C GLY A 14 -0.51 6.09 -14.86
N TRP A 15 -1.57 6.75 -15.34
CA TRP A 15 -2.52 7.48 -14.49
C TRP A 15 -3.21 6.61 -13.41
N ILE A 16 -3.56 5.36 -13.73
CA ILE A 16 -4.17 4.44 -12.75
C ILE A 16 -3.20 4.08 -11.63
N LYS A 17 -1.90 3.94 -11.95
CA LYS A 17 -0.85 3.64 -10.96
C LYS A 17 -0.67 4.82 -10.02
N ASP A 18 -0.67 6.03 -10.57
CA ASP A 18 -0.49 7.26 -9.82
C ASP A 18 -1.68 7.48 -8.86
N GLN A 19 -2.91 7.26 -9.34
CA GLN A 19 -4.11 7.40 -8.52
C GLN A 19 -4.16 6.40 -7.36
N ALA A 20 -3.79 5.14 -7.60
CA ALA A 20 -3.74 4.11 -6.56
C ALA A 20 -2.62 4.40 -5.52
N THR A 21 -1.47 4.88 -5.99
CA THR A 21 -0.35 5.27 -5.15
C THR A 21 -0.72 6.43 -4.24
N GLU A 22 -1.42 7.43 -4.77
CA GLU A 22 -1.86 8.59 -3.99
C GLU A 22 -2.91 8.22 -2.93
N GLY A 23 -3.84 7.32 -3.26
CA GLY A 23 -4.80 6.79 -2.28
C GLY A 23 -4.11 6.04 -1.12
N LEU A 24 -3.13 5.18 -1.44
CA LEU A 24 -2.35 4.47 -0.41
C LEU A 24 -1.49 5.44 0.42
N ARG A 25 -0.95 6.49 -0.20
CA ARG A 25 -0.19 7.53 0.50
C ARG A 25 -1.07 8.24 1.53
N ALA A 26 -2.32 8.56 1.18
CA ALA A 26 -3.28 9.15 2.11
C ALA A 26 -3.53 8.23 3.33
N PHE A 27 -3.69 6.92 3.13
CA PHE A 27 -3.84 5.97 4.24
C PHE A 27 -2.61 5.89 5.15
N ILE A 28 -1.40 6.06 4.62
CA ILE A 28 -0.19 6.14 5.44
C ILE A 28 -0.18 7.43 6.26
N ILE A 29 -0.43 8.59 5.63
CA ILE A 29 -0.42 9.89 6.30
C ILE A 29 -1.44 9.91 7.45
N HIS A 30 -2.67 9.46 7.20
CA HIS A 30 -3.79 9.52 8.15
C HIS A 30 -3.99 8.22 8.95
N TYR A 31 -2.99 7.33 8.99
CA TYR A 31 -3.12 5.99 9.59
C TYR A 31 -3.68 5.95 11.02
N ARG A 32 -3.36 6.96 11.85
CA ARG A 32 -3.80 7.04 13.25
C ARG A 32 -5.08 7.87 13.44
N GLU A 33 -5.64 8.44 12.38
CA GLU A 33 -6.76 9.37 12.46
C GLU A 33 -8.12 8.67 12.28
N ASP A 34 -8.17 7.59 11.48
CA ASP A 34 -9.40 6.87 11.16
C ASP A 34 -9.23 5.34 11.32
N PRO A 35 -9.95 4.70 12.26
CA PRO A 35 -9.87 3.25 12.48
C PRO A 35 -10.24 2.40 11.27
N ASP A 36 -11.16 2.85 10.42
CA ASP A 36 -11.60 2.08 9.25
C ASP A 36 -10.51 2.09 8.17
N GLN A 37 -9.87 3.24 7.97
CA GLN A 37 -8.71 3.35 7.07
C GLN A 37 -7.52 2.54 7.60
N GLN A 38 -7.31 2.56 8.92
CA GLN A 38 -6.30 1.75 9.57
C GLN A 38 -6.52 0.25 9.32
N ASN A 39 -7.74 -0.23 9.54
CA ASN A 39 -8.12 -1.63 9.30
C ASN A 39 -7.93 -2.03 7.82
N LEU A 40 -8.30 -1.14 6.90
CA LEU A 40 -8.16 -1.39 5.47
C LEU A 40 -6.69 -1.52 5.05
N ILE A 41 -5.83 -0.57 5.42
CA ILE A 41 -4.41 -0.62 5.05
C ILE A 41 -3.67 -1.73 5.80
N ASP A 42 -4.11 -2.09 7.01
CA ASP A 42 -3.58 -3.25 7.74
C ASP A 42 -3.94 -4.57 7.03
N TRP A 43 -5.19 -4.72 6.57
CA TRP A 43 -5.61 -5.87 5.76
C TRP A 43 -4.87 -5.93 4.42
N ILE A 44 -4.72 -4.78 3.73
CA ILE A 44 -3.96 -4.69 2.49
C ILE A 44 -2.51 -5.15 2.71
N GLN A 45 -1.87 -4.77 3.80
CA GLN A 45 -0.48 -5.14 4.06
C GLN A 45 -0.34 -6.59 4.55
N GLU A 46 -1.15 -7.04 5.50
CA GLU A 46 -1.01 -8.38 6.11
C GLU A 46 -1.52 -9.51 5.21
N ASP A 47 -2.74 -9.38 4.66
CA ASP A 47 -3.45 -10.45 3.97
C ASP A 47 -3.45 -10.22 2.46
N TRP A 48 -3.83 -8.99 2.09
CA TRP A 48 -3.84 -8.36 0.78
C TRP A 48 -2.62 -8.69 -0.06
N LEU A 49 -1.54 -7.99 0.25
CA LEU A 49 -0.34 -7.87 -0.54
C LEU A 49 0.88 -8.44 0.18
N GLN A 50 0.78 -8.78 1.47
CA GLN A 50 1.93 -9.23 2.26
C GLN A 50 3.14 -8.34 1.98
N CYS A 51 2.98 -7.04 2.22
CA CYS A 51 3.95 -5.98 1.96
C CYS A 51 4.03 -5.00 3.14
N CYS A 52 5.03 -4.12 3.12
CA CYS A 52 5.14 -3.04 4.11
C CYS A 52 5.34 -1.71 3.40
N GLY A 53 4.39 -0.80 3.57
CA GLY A 53 4.34 0.46 2.80
C GLY A 53 3.93 0.24 1.34
N ILE A 54 4.14 1.27 0.52
CA ILE A 54 3.83 1.32 -0.91
C ILE A 54 5.02 0.79 -1.71
N GLU A 55 6.17 1.42 -1.53
CA GLU A 55 7.47 1.04 -2.08
C GLU A 55 8.31 0.33 -1.02
N GLY A 56 8.14 0.69 0.26
CA GLY A 56 8.79 0.00 1.35
C GLY A 56 8.56 0.62 2.73
N PRO A 57 9.23 0.08 3.76
CA PRO A 57 9.05 0.51 5.15
C PRO A 57 9.35 2.00 5.42
N LYS A 58 10.11 2.67 4.53
CA LYS A 58 10.42 4.10 4.64
C LYS A 58 9.23 5.01 4.33
N ASP A 59 8.21 4.51 3.63
CA ASP A 59 7.01 5.32 3.34
C ASP A 59 6.32 5.81 4.61
N TRP A 60 6.46 5.06 5.71
CA TRP A 60 6.00 5.41 7.04
C TRP A 60 6.63 6.67 7.63
N ASP A 61 7.72 7.20 7.05
CA ASP A 61 8.24 8.51 7.44
C ASP A 61 7.28 9.67 7.08
N SER A 62 6.31 9.43 6.20
CA SER A 62 5.25 10.40 5.89
C SER A 62 4.18 10.50 6.99
N ASN A 63 4.15 9.56 7.94
CA ASN A 63 3.21 9.59 9.06
C ASN A 63 3.85 10.26 10.29
N ASN A 64 3.10 11.15 10.95
CA ASN A 64 3.57 11.91 12.11
C ASN A 64 3.87 11.07 13.37
N TYR A 65 3.40 9.83 13.50
CA TYR A 65 3.75 8.94 14.61
C TYR A 65 4.96 8.08 14.30
N PHE A 66 5.11 7.62 13.05
CA PHE A 66 6.17 6.71 12.65
C PHE A 66 7.45 7.40 12.16
N ASN A 67 7.36 8.66 11.73
CA ASN A 67 8.53 9.45 11.35
C ASN A 67 9.59 9.40 12.47
N CYS A 68 10.84 9.13 12.09
CA CYS A 68 11.94 9.06 13.05
C CYS A 68 12.12 10.34 13.89
N SER A 69 11.81 11.50 13.32
CA SER A 69 11.87 12.79 14.01
C SER A 69 10.81 12.91 15.11
N SER A 70 9.76 12.09 15.06
CA SER A 70 8.65 12.12 16.03
C SER A 70 9.04 11.64 17.42
N VAL A 71 10.26 11.11 17.59
CA VAL A 71 10.86 10.91 18.91
C VAL A 71 10.91 12.22 19.72
N THR A 72 11.13 13.34 19.03
CA THR A 72 11.23 14.68 19.66
C THR A 72 9.91 15.16 20.27
N ILE A 73 8.78 14.69 19.73
CA ILE A 73 7.43 14.97 20.23
C ILE A 73 6.88 13.81 21.09
N GLY A 74 7.72 12.84 21.45
CA GLY A 74 7.37 11.74 22.34
C GLY A 74 6.62 10.58 21.70
N SER A 75 6.62 10.44 20.37
CA SER A 75 6.00 9.27 19.73
C SER A 75 6.77 8.00 20.08
N ARG A 76 6.07 7.02 20.66
CA ARG A 76 6.62 5.69 20.94
C ARG A 76 6.88 4.88 19.68
N GLU A 77 6.22 5.23 18.58
CA GLU A 77 6.27 4.48 17.32
C GLU A 77 7.27 5.07 16.32
N ALA A 78 8.00 6.12 16.72
CA ALA A 78 9.01 6.77 15.90
C ALA A 78 10.07 5.77 15.42
N CYS A 79 10.49 5.88 14.16
CA CYS A 79 11.34 4.91 13.46
C CYS A 79 10.76 3.48 13.43
N GLY A 80 9.48 3.31 13.69
CA GLY A 80 8.78 2.05 13.57
C GLY A 80 8.04 1.90 12.24
N VAL A 81 7.29 0.81 12.16
CA VAL A 81 6.23 0.54 11.18
C VAL A 81 5.03 -0.08 11.92
N PRO A 82 3.83 -0.12 11.33
CA PRO A 82 2.71 -0.78 11.99
C PRO A 82 2.88 -2.30 12.05
N PHE A 83 2.08 -2.93 12.90
CA PHE A 83 2.11 -4.37 13.11
C PHE A 83 1.69 -5.20 11.88
N SER A 84 0.98 -4.59 10.91
CA SER A 84 0.61 -5.22 9.64
C SER A 84 1.83 -5.51 8.76
N CYS A 85 2.93 -4.75 8.92
CA CYS A 85 4.21 -5.03 8.26
C CYS A 85 4.94 -6.26 8.82
N CYS A 86 4.52 -6.79 9.95
CA CYS A 86 5.19 -7.91 10.61
C CYS A 86 4.64 -9.25 10.14
N LYS A 87 5.54 -10.19 9.86
CA LYS A 87 5.14 -11.58 9.65
C LYS A 87 4.78 -12.25 10.98
N ARG A 88 3.71 -13.05 10.96
CA ARG A 88 3.40 -13.96 12.06
C ARG A 88 4.47 -15.05 12.14
N ARG A 89 4.96 -15.31 13.35
CA ARG A 89 5.92 -16.39 13.57
C ARG A 89 5.20 -17.75 13.53
N PRO A 90 5.87 -18.82 13.08
CA PRO A 90 5.33 -20.17 13.25
C PRO A 90 5.01 -20.40 14.74
N HIS A 91 3.80 -20.88 15.03
CA HIS A 91 3.28 -21.13 16.39
C HIS A 91 2.95 -19.89 17.24
N GLU A 92 2.89 -18.70 16.66
CA GLU A 92 2.40 -17.51 17.35
C GLU A 92 0.86 -17.57 17.51
N ILE A 93 0.40 -17.81 18.74
CA ILE A 93 -1.04 -17.86 19.07
C ILE A 93 -1.63 -16.45 19.17
N ILE A 94 -0.89 -15.52 19.76
CA ILE A 94 -1.29 -14.12 19.93
C ILE A 94 -0.30 -13.25 19.17
N LYS A 95 -0.82 -12.48 18.20
CA LYS A 95 0.00 -11.60 17.37
C LYS A 95 0.64 -10.49 18.20
N ASN A 96 1.96 -10.37 18.14
CA ASN A 96 2.69 -9.26 18.72
C ASN A 96 2.42 -7.96 17.93
N LYS A 97 1.62 -7.06 18.49
CA LYS A 97 1.34 -5.75 17.88
C LYS A 97 2.48 -4.73 18.00
N GLN A 98 3.52 -5.02 18.78
CA GLN A 98 4.68 -4.15 18.99
C GLN A 98 5.91 -4.58 18.20
N CYS A 99 5.77 -5.60 17.34
CA CYS A 99 6.86 -6.09 16.50
C CYS A 99 7.53 -4.97 15.68
N GLY A 100 6.76 -4.01 15.16
CA GLY A 100 7.26 -2.95 14.29
C GLY A 100 8.01 -1.81 14.97
N TYR A 101 8.26 -1.87 16.28
CA TYR A 101 8.88 -0.77 17.03
C TYR A 101 10.40 -0.77 16.88
N ASP A 102 10.98 0.42 16.73
CA ASP A 102 12.43 0.66 16.64
C ASP A 102 13.14 -0.02 15.45
N VAL A 103 12.40 -0.62 14.50
CA VAL A 103 12.96 -1.47 13.44
C VAL A 103 13.68 -0.72 12.33
N ARG A 104 13.47 0.60 12.24
CA ARG A 104 14.17 1.49 11.30
C ARG A 104 15.18 2.39 12.00
N LYS A 105 15.46 2.17 13.29
CA LYS A 105 16.43 2.95 14.07
C LYS A 105 17.86 2.54 13.71
N GLU A 106 18.78 3.50 13.67
CA GLU A 106 20.19 3.18 13.44
C GLU A 106 20.76 2.33 14.58
N GLY A 107 21.46 1.24 14.24
CA GLY A 107 22.09 0.34 15.23
C GLY A 107 21.15 -0.66 15.91
N SER A 108 19.88 -0.77 15.50
CA SER A 108 18.97 -1.82 15.98
C SER A 108 19.45 -3.22 15.53
N VAL A 109 19.91 -4.04 16.48
CA VAL A 109 20.44 -5.42 16.30
C VAL A 109 19.35 -6.45 15.92
N SER A 110 18.17 -6.04 15.46
CA SER A 110 17.06 -6.94 15.14
C SER A 110 16.92 -7.27 13.64
N ILE A 111 17.96 -7.08 12.83
CA ILE A 111 18.00 -7.63 11.46
C ILE A 111 17.83 -9.17 11.48
N ALA A 112 18.06 -9.84 12.62
CA ALA A 112 17.81 -11.27 12.80
C ALA A 112 16.37 -11.66 13.24
N GLN A 113 15.50 -10.69 13.55
CA GLN A 113 14.09 -10.96 13.95
C GLN A 113 13.05 -10.24 13.09
N PHE A 114 13.49 -9.37 12.18
CA PHE A 114 12.62 -8.62 11.28
C PHE A 114 12.64 -9.22 9.88
N GLU A 115 11.88 -10.29 9.67
CA GLU A 115 11.48 -10.69 8.32
C GLU A 115 10.43 -9.69 7.82
N GLN A 116 10.87 -8.50 7.40
CA GLN A 116 10.00 -7.58 6.68
C GLN A 116 9.36 -8.34 5.52
N GLN A 117 8.09 -8.05 5.26
CA GLN A 117 7.41 -8.45 4.04
C GLN A 117 7.99 -7.66 2.84
N ASN A 118 9.30 -7.82 2.57
CA ASN A 118 10.04 -7.13 1.50
C ASN A 118 9.89 -7.80 0.13
N ASN A 119 8.99 -8.78 -0.01
CA ASN A 119 8.97 -9.67 -1.17
C ASN A 119 7.76 -9.50 -2.11
N ASN A 120 7.13 -8.32 -2.20
CA ASN A 120 5.90 -8.21 -3.01
C ASN A 120 5.75 -6.97 -3.91
N LYS A 121 6.82 -6.54 -4.59
CA LYS A 121 6.66 -5.75 -5.83
C LYS A 121 5.73 -6.45 -6.83
N ILE A 122 5.74 -7.80 -6.84
CA ILE A 122 4.92 -8.66 -7.71
C ILE A 122 3.41 -8.50 -7.42
N LYS A 123 3.02 -8.23 -6.17
CA LYS A 123 1.60 -8.16 -5.76
C LYS A 123 0.98 -6.79 -6.01
N LEU A 124 1.77 -5.72 -5.93
CA LEU A 124 1.36 -4.40 -6.42
C LEU A 124 1.16 -4.40 -7.94
N GLU A 125 1.96 -5.16 -8.71
CA GLU A 125 1.70 -5.39 -10.14
C GLU A 125 0.39 -6.18 -10.38
N ALA A 126 0.01 -7.11 -9.52
CA ALA A 126 -1.29 -7.79 -9.60
C ALA A 126 -2.47 -6.84 -9.30
N LEU A 127 -2.30 -5.91 -8.36
CA LEU A 127 -3.26 -4.83 -8.09
C LEU A 127 -3.42 -3.92 -9.32
N LYS A 128 -2.29 -3.56 -9.96
CA LYS A 128 -2.27 -2.81 -11.21
C LYS A 128 -3.03 -3.54 -12.31
N VAL A 129 -2.87 -4.87 -12.44
CA VAL A 129 -3.61 -5.71 -13.39
C VAL A 129 -5.12 -5.77 -13.04
N TYR A 130 -5.48 -5.91 -11.76
CA TYR A 130 -6.88 -5.96 -11.34
C TYR A 130 -7.65 -4.66 -11.65
N TYR A 131 -7.08 -3.50 -11.29
CA TYR A 131 -7.70 -2.21 -11.59
C TYR A 131 -7.70 -1.90 -13.09
N GLN A 132 -6.64 -2.25 -13.83
CA GLN A 132 -6.63 -2.17 -15.30
C GLN A 132 -7.78 -2.99 -15.90
N ASN A 133 -7.95 -4.24 -15.47
CA ASN A 133 -9.02 -5.11 -15.96
C ASN A 133 -10.42 -4.61 -15.59
N LYS A 134 -10.60 -4.03 -14.40
CA LYS A 134 -11.88 -3.46 -13.97
C LYS A 134 -12.26 -2.22 -14.80
N ILE A 135 -11.31 -1.32 -15.03
CA ILE A 135 -11.52 -0.12 -15.85
C ILE A 135 -11.84 -0.50 -17.30
N VAL A 136 -11.08 -1.43 -17.89
CA VAL A 136 -11.36 -1.94 -19.25
C VAL A 136 -12.75 -2.57 -19.35
N ARG A 137 -13.22 -3.29 -18.31
CA ARG A 137 -14.60 -3.80 -18.29
C ARG A 137 -15.63 -2.67 -18.24
N THR A 138 -15.44 -1.67 -17.39
CA THR A 138 -16.36 -0.54 -17.27
C THR A 138 -16.39 0.31 -18.54
N GLU A 139 -15.26 0.48 -19.22
CA GLU A 139 -15.22 1.14 -20.54
C GLU A 139 -15.91 0.32 -21.62
N ASN A 140 -15.71 -1.00 -21.66
CA ASN A 140 -16.42 -1.87 -22.60
C ASN A 140 -17.93 -1.88 -22.34
N GLU A 141 -18.37 -1.88 -21.08
CA GLU A 141 -19.79 -1.75 -20.69
C GLU A 141 -20.37 -0.40 -21.09
N ASN A 142 -19.60 0.69 -20.96
CA ASN A 142 -20.00 2.02 -21.42
C ASN A 142 -20.05 2.07 -22.95
N GLN A 143 -19.06 1.51 -23.66
CA GLN A 143 -19.01 1.43 -25.12
C GLN A 143 -20.18 0.58 -25.68
N SER A 144 -20.54 -0.53 -25.04
CA SER A 144 -21.73 -1.32 -25.40
C SER A 144 -23.01 -0.53 -25.16
N ARG A 145 -23.10 0.24 -24.08
CA ARG A 145 -24.24 1.15 -23.84
C ARG A 145 -24.33 2.27 -24.87
N PHE A 146 -23.22 2.77 -25.40
CA PHE A 146 -23.22 3.74 -26.50
C PHE A 146 -23.68 3.13 -27.83
N LEU A 147 -23.34 1.86 -28.08
CA LEU A 147 -23.82 1.11 -29.25
C LEU A 147 -25.31 0.74 -29.14
N ASP A 148 -25.83 0.51 -27.93
CA ASP A 148 -27.26 0.25 -27.67
C ASP A 148 -28.13 1.53 -27.70
N LEU A 149 -27.52 2.72 -27.56
CA LEU A 149 -28.20 4.02 -27.62
C LEU A 149 -28.18 4.68 -29.01
N GLY A 150 -27.63 4.02 -30.03
CA GLY A 150 -27.82 4.38 -31.44
C GLY A 150 -27.44 5.82 -31.80
N ILE A 151 -26.23 6.27 -31.45
CA ILE A 151 -25.56 7.40 -32.12
C ILE A 151 -24.48 6.84 -33.05
#